data_AF-A0A243AQB8-F1
#
_entry.id   AF-A0A243AQB8-F1
#
_cell.length_a   1.000
_cell.length_b   1.000
_cell.length_c   1.000
_cell.angle_alpha   90.00
_cell.angle_beta   90.00
_cell.angle_gamma   90.00
#
_symmetry.space_group_name_H-M   'P 1'
#
loop_
_entity.id
_entity.type
_entity.pdbx_description
1 polymer ?
#
loop_
_entity_poly.entity_id
_entity_poly.type
_entity_poly.pdbx_seq_one_letter_code
_entity_poly.pdbx_strand_id
1 'polypeptide(L)' 'MTKIQISEPPKSVQRVLRVMRGEEKLTQRQRIKPVDFHSYKAEEIFPNSPEMQKFFNKQKKITAKL' A
#
# COMPACT_ATOMS: atom_id res chain seq x y z
N MET A 1 34.80 -1.19 -28.01
CA MET A 1 33.70 -0.76 -27.12
C MET A 1 32.47 -0.48 -27.97
N THR A 2 31.48 -1.36 -27.94
CA THR A 2 30.25 -1.23 -28.71
C THR A 2 29.35 -0.19 -28.05
N LYS A 3 29.10 0.93 -28.75
CA LYS A 3 28.11 1.93 -28.32
C LYS A 3 26.74 1.25 -28.36
N ILE A 4 26.16 0.96 -27.20
CA ILE A 4 24.77 0.52 -27.12
C ILE A 4 23.94 1.69 -27.64
N GLN A 5 23.42 1.55 -28.86
CA GLN A 5 22.47 2.49 -29.41
C GLN A 5 21.16 2.27 -28.66
N ILE A 6 20.97 3.01 -27.56
CA ILE A 6 19.68 3.13 -26.90
C ILE A 6 18.84 4.00 -27.83
N SER A 7 18.30 3.41 -28.89
CA SER A 7 17.53 4.12 -29.91
C SER A 7 16.29 4.80 -29.31
N GLU A 8 15.77 4.23 -28.22
CA GLU A 8 14.64 4.80 -27.50
C GLU A 8 14.79 4.63 -25.99
N PRO A 9 14.49 5.68 -25.20
CA PRO A 9 14.46 5.56 -23.76
C PRO A 9 13.31 4.64 -23.32
N PRO A 10 13.37 4.07 -22.10
CA PRO A 10 12.31 3.20 -21.58
C PRO A 10 10.92 3.85 -21.62
N LYS A 11 9.87 3.06 -21.80
CA LYS A 11 8.48 3.55 -21.91
C LYS A 11 8.05 4.45 -20.76
N SER A 12 8.52 4.19 -19.54
CA SER A 12 8.28 5.05 -18.37
C SER A 12 8.84 6.47 -18.56
N VAL A 13 10.05 6.57 -19.09
CA VAL A 13 10.73 7.84 -19.38
C VAL A 13 10.07 8.55 -20.55
N GLN A 14 9.72 7.82 -21.62
CA GLN A 14 8.97 8.38 -22.75
C GLN A 14 7.65 9.01 -22.30
N ARG A 15 6.89 8.32 -21.43
CA ARG A 15 5.64 8.83 -20.89
C ARG A 15 5.84 10.11 -20.08
N VAL A 16 6.86 10.16 -19.23
CA VAL A 16 7.21 11.39 -18.48
C VAL A 16 7.56 12.53 -19.43
N LEU A 17 8.34 12.25 -20.49
CA LEU A 17 8.70 13.26 -21.49
C LEU A 17 7.49 13.76 -22.29
N ARG A 18 6.53 12.90 -22.63
CA ARG A 18 5.27 13.30 -23.28
C ARG A 18 4.41 14.19 -22.39
N VAL A 19 4.33 13.86 -21.10
CA VAL A 19 3.67 14.71 -20.10
C VAL A 19 4.34 16.08 -20.00
N MET A 20 5.67 16.13 -19.94
CA MET A 20 6.43 17.39 -19.86
C MET A 20 6.26 18.27 -21.11
N ARG A 21 6.10 17.64 -22.29
CA ARG A 21 5.82 18.34 -23.56
C ARG A 21 4.36 18.74 -23.74
N GLY A 22 3.48 18.35 -22.82
CA GLY A 22 2.03 18.62 -22.92
C GLY A 22 1.30 17.74 -23.93
N GLU A 23 1.93 16.69 -24.47
CA GLU A 23 1.33 15.73 -25.40
C GLU A 23 0.37 14.76 -24.68
N GLU A 24 0.62 14.48 -23.39
CA GLU A 24 -0.18 13.57 -22.56
C GLU A 24 -0.58 14.27 -21.25
N LYS A 25 -1.85 14.18 -20.85
CA LYS A 25 -2.32 14.74 -19.57
C LYS A 25 -2.00 13.77 -18.42
N LEU A 26 -1.46 14.31 -17.33
CA LEU A 26 -1.38 13.58 -16.07
C LEU A 26 -2.78 13.28 -15.56
N THR A 27 -3.13 11.99 -15.49
CA THR A 27 -4.35 11.55 -14.83
C THR A 27 -4.26 11.95 -13.36
N GLN A 28 -5.30 12.60 -12.85
CA GLN A 28 -5.39 12.97 -11.44
C GLN A 28 -5.28 11.70 -10.59
N ARG A 29 -4.30 11.66 -9.68
CA ARG A 29 -4.16 10.53 -8.76
C ARG A 29 -5.42 10.48 -7.90
N GLN A 30 -6.06 9.33 -7.88
CA GLN A 30 -7.15 9.11 -6.93
C GLN A 30 -6.59 9.27 -5.52
N ARG A 31 -7.31 10.02 -4.68
CA ARG A 31 -6.94 10.17 -3.28
C ARG A 31 -7.02 8.78 -2.65
N ILE A 32 -5.86 8.27 -2.20
CA ILE A 32 -5.84 7.07 -1.38
C ILE A 32 -6.61 7.43 -0.11
N LYS A 33 -7.71 6.72 0.15
CA LYS A 33 -8.45 6.91 1.39
C LYS A 33 -7.49 6.57 2.54
N PRO A 34 -7.37 7.43 3.56
CA PRO A 34 -6.62 7.05 4.75
C PRO A 34 -7.21 5.74 5.27
N VAL A 35 -6.35 4.74 5.45
CA VAL A 35 -6.74 3.50 6.13
C VAL A 35 -6.98 3.91 7.57
N ASP A 36 -8.24 3.87 8.00
CA ASP A 36 -8.60 4.24 9.35
C ASP A 36 -8.26 3.07 10.27
N PHE A 37 -7.08 3.14 10.89
CA PHE A 37 -6.61 2.11 11.82
C PHE A 37 -7.54 1.97 13.04
N HIS A 38 -8.33 2.99 13.37
CA HIS A 38 -9.25 2.98 14.51
C HIS A 38 -10.55 2.24 14.24
N SER A 39 -10.90 1.95 12.99
CA SER A 39 -12.08 1.13 12.66
C SER A 39 -11.81 -0.37 12.69
N TYR A 40 -10.54 -0.79 12.80
CA TYR A 40 -10.18 -2.20 12.90
C TYR A 40 -10.14 -2.65 14.36
N LYS A 41 -10.61 -3.87 14.61
CA LYS A 41 -10.43 -4.48 15.94
C LYS A 41 -8.95 -4.79 16.14
N ALA A 42 -8.47 -4.70 17.38
CA ALA A 42 -7.08 -5.01 17.68
C ALA A 42 -6.65 -6.43 17.25
N GLU A 43 -7.59 -7.39 17.20
CA GLU A 43 -7.36 -8.75 16.66
C GLU A 43 -7.01 -8.76 15.17
N GLU A 44 -7.54 -7.81 14.40
CA GLU A 44 -7.36 -7.69 12.95
C GLU A 44 -6.06 -6.95 12.59
N ILE A 45 -5.63 -6.04 13.47
CA ILE A 45 -4.38 -5.28 13.31
C ILE A 45 -3.15 -6.13 13.66
N PHE A 46 -3.29 -7.00 14.68
CA PHE A 46 -2.18 -7.81 15.19
C PHE A 46 -2.49 -9.33 15.15
N PRO A 47 -2.76 -9.90 13.97
CA PRO A 47 -3.18 -11.31 13.87
C PRO A 47 -2.07 -12.29 14.31
N ASN A 48 -0.80 -11.92 14.15
CA ASN A 48 0.35 -12.80 14.41
C ASN A 48 1.20 -12.39 15.62
N SER A 49 0.77 -11.43 16.44
CA SER A 49 1.51 -11.03 17.64
C SER A 49 1.23 -12.02 18.79
N PRO A 50 2.24 -12.76 19.29
CA PRO A 50 2.03 -13.75 20.36
C PRO A 50 1.51 -13.12 21.67
N GLU A 51 1.95 -11.90 21.97
CA GLU A 51 1.52 -11.15 23.17
C GLU A 51 0.05 -10.74 23.07
N MET A 52 -0.35 -10.22 21.91
CA MET A 52 -1.75 -9.81 21.67
C MET A 52 -2.68 -11.01 21.64
N GLN A 53 -2.26 -12.13 21.04
CA GLN A 53 -3.06 -13.37 21.07
C GLN A 53 -3.32 -13.88 22.50
N LYS A 54 -2.34 -13.80 23.41
CA LYS A 54 -2.56 -14.15 24.82
C LYS A 54 -3.63 -13.27 25.47
N PHE A 55 -3.60 -11.96 25.19
CA PHE A 55 -4.59 -11.01 25.68
C PHE A 55 -5.99 -11.32 25.15
N PHE A 56 -6.15 -11.51 23.84
CA PHE A 56 -7.43 -11.85 23.21
C PHE A 56 -8.00 -13.19 23.71
N ASN A 57 -7.14 -14.21 23.87
CA ASN A 57 -7.56 -15.50 24.42
C ASN A 57 -8.02 -15.38 25.88
N LYS A 58 -7.42 -14.50 26.68
CA LYS A 58 -7.87 -14.22 28.06
C LYS A 58 -9.24 -13.53 28.06
N GLN A 59 -9.45 -12.55 27.17
CA GLN A 59 -10.73 -11.87 27.04
C GLN A 59 -11.86 -12.83 26.63
N LYS A 60 -11.62 -13.69 25.63
CA LYS A 60 -12.58 -14.73 25.18
C LYS A 60 -13.03 -15.66 26.32
N LYS A 61 -12.10 -16.04 27.21
CA LYS A 61 -12.39 -16.89 28.37
C LYS A 61 -13.25 -16.20 29.44
N ILE A 62 -13.15 -14.87 29.57
CA ILE A 62 -13.94 -14.11 30.54
C ILE A 62 -15.36 -13.92 30.01
N THR A 63 -15.51 -13.59 28.73
CA THR A 63 -16.82 -13.41 28.09
C THR A 63 -17.60 -14.71 27.98
N ALA A 64 -16.95 -15.84 27.71
CA ALA A 64 -17.62 -17.15 27.64
C ALA A 64 -18.11 -17.69 29.00
N LYS A 65 -17.69 -17.08 30.12
CA LYS A 65 -18.12 -17.46 31.47
C LYS A 65 -19.24 -16.56 32.01
N LEU A 66 -19.53 -15.46 31.32
CA LEU A 66 -20.66 -14.57 31.57
C LEU A 66 -21.88 -15.06 30.78
#